data_AF-A0A3B9FEH3-F1
#
_entry.id   AF-A0A3B9FEH3-F1
#
_cell.length_a   1.000
_cell.length_b   1.000
_cell.length_c   1.000
_cell.angle_alpha   90.00
_cell.angle_beta   90.00
_cell.angle_gamma   90.00
#
_symmetry.space_group_name_H-M   'P 1'
#
loop_
_entity.id
_entity.type
_entity.pdbx_description
1 polymer ?
#
loop_
_entity_poly.entity_id
_entity_poly.type
_entity_poly.pdbx_seq_one_letter_code
_entity_poly.pdbx_strand_id
1 'polypeptide(L)'
;MWGLLAKVAKCLPAEAAHRAAVITLHHNLGPRPAALATKANLGVTIAGLEFANPLGLAAGFDKNAACFNGAMQLGFGHVEVGTITPLPQPGNPKPRVFRLPKHHAVINRYGFNSLGMDTAARNLQKMAAARTGILGVNVGANKTSQAPIDDYRRAVAHLARYADYITLNISSPNTPGLRNLQTKAHLANLLA
;
A
#
# COMPACT_ATOMS: atom_id res chain seq x y z
N MET A 1 1.83 25.88 -6.53
CA MET A 1 1.73 24.91 -7.65
C MET A 1 0.95 23.63 -7.27
N TRP A 2 1.43 22.80 -6.34
CA TRP A 2 0.83 21.48 -6.05
C TRP A 2 -0.65 21.50 -5.66
N GLY A 3 -1.10 22.51 -4.91
CA GLY A 3 -2.53 22.66 -4.59
C GLY A 3 -3.42 22.88 -5.82
N LEU A 4 -2.93 23.57 -6.85
CA LEU A 4 -3.65 23.75 -8.12
C LEU A 4 -3.71 22.44 -8.91
N LEU A 5 -2.57 21.74 -9.04
CA LEU A 5 -2.52 20.44 -9.70
C LEU A 5 -3.45 19.41 -9.03
N ALA A 6 -3.51 19.42 -7.69
CA ALA A 6 -4.44 18.57 -6.95
C ALA A 6 -5.92 18.94 -7.20
N LYS A 7 -6.24 20.22 -7.38
CA LYS A 7 -7.59 20.66 -7.78
C LYS A 7 -7.94 20.18 -9.18
N VAL A 8 -7.03 20.34 -10.15
CA VAL A 8 -7.21 19.87 -11.53
C VAL A 8 -7.38 18.34 -11.57
N ALA A 9 -6.58 17.59 -10.80
CA ALA A 9 -6.69 16.14 -10.73
C ALA A 9 -8.06 15.65 -10.22
N LYS A 10 -8.80 16.46 -9.44
CA LYS A 10 -10.16 16.13 -8.99
C LYS A 10 -11.18 16.13 -10.14
N CYS A 11 -10.88 16.77 -11.27
CA CYS A 11 -11.72 16.72 -12.47
C CYS A 11 -11.63 15.37 -13.20
N LEU A 12 -10.57 14.58 -12.98
CA LEU A 12 -10.42 13.24 -13.56
C LEU A 12 -11.23 12.21 -12.77
N PRO A 13 -11.71 11.10 -13.38
CA PRO A 13 -12.26 9.97 -12.64
C PRO A 13 -11.33 9.52 -11.50
N ALA A 14 -11.89 9.09 -10.36
CA ALA A 14 -11.10 8.85 -9.14
C ALA A 14 -9.93 7.88 -9.33
N GLU A 15 -10.14 6.78 -10.06
CA GLU A 15 -9.05 5.83 -10.34
C GLU A 15 -8.01 6.39 -11.32
N ALA A 16 -8.40 7.30 -12.23
CA ALA A 16 -7.48 7.96 -13.15
C ALA A 16 -6.61 9.00 -12.43
N ALA A 17 -7.22 9.80 -11.56
CA ALA A 17 -6.50 10.76 -10.71
C ALA A 17 -5.45 10.05 -9.81
N HIS A 18 -5.85 8.93 -9.21
CA HIS A 18 -4.94 8.12 -8.40
C HIS A 18 -3.79 7.53 -9.22
N ARG A 19 -4.08 6.99 -10.42
CA ARG A 19 -3.03 6.50 -11.32
C ARG A 19 -2.05 7.60 -11.72
N ALA A 20 -2.55 8.82 -12.01
CA ALA A 20 -1.69 9.96 -12.30
C ALA A 20 -0.75 10.28 -11.12
N ALA A 21 -1.26 10.27 -9.88
CA ALA A 21 -0.44 10.49 -8.69
C ALA A 21 0.65 9.42 -8.52
N VAL A 22 0.33 8.14 -8.75
CA VAL A 22 1.33 7.05 -8.70
C VAL A 22 2.42 7.25 -9.76
N ILE A 23 2.03 7.62 -10.98
CA ILE A 23 3.00 7.88 -12.08
C ILE A 23 3.90 9.07 -11.73
N THR A 24 3.34 10.18 -11.24
CA THR A 24 4.17 11.36 -10.91
C THR A 24 5.13 11.04 -9.76
N LEU A 25 4.66 10.34 -8.72
CA LEU A 25 5.52 9.91 -7.61
C LEU A 25 6.58 8.89 -8.04
N HIS A 26 6.27 7.98 -8.97
CA HIS A 26 7.26 7.07 -9.57
C HIS A 26 8.45 7.84 -10.18
N HIS A 27 8.16 8.98 -10.81
CA HIS A 27 9.18 9.87 -11.37
C HIS A 27 9.70 10.93 -10.39
N ASN A 28 9.44 10.78 -9.08
CA ASN A 28 9.82 11.75 -8.05
C ASN A 28 9.27 13.18 -8.27
N LEU A 29 8.17 13.31 -9.01
CA LEU A 29 7.45 14.55 -9.27
C LEU A 29 6.32 14.69 -8.26
N GLY A 30 6.61 15.38 -7.16
CA GLY A 30 5.63 15.63 -6.09
C GLY A 30 6.12 16.73 -5.13
N PRO A 31 5.25 17.18 -4.21
CA PRO A 31 5.67 18.10 -3.17
C PRO A 31 6.71 17.43 -2.28
N ARG A 32 7.83 18.13 -2.06
CA ARG A 32 8.82 17.77 -1.06
C ARG A 32 8.71 18.81 0.04
N PRO A 33 7.89 18.60 1.08
CA PRO A 33 7.90 19.52 2.20
C PRO A 33 9.34 19.61 2.71
N ALA A 34 9.78 20.81 3.08
CA ALA A 34 11.03 20.94 3.82
C ALA A 34 10.97 19.93 4.98
N ALA A 35 12.10 19.31 5.30
CA ALA A 35 12.17 18.43 6.46
C ALA A 35 11.45 19.13 7.61
N LEU A 36 10.68 18.39 8.41
CA LEU A 36 10.14 18.86 9.69
C LEU A 36 11.29 19.16 10.69
N ALA A 37 12.39 19.72 10.21
CA ALA A 37 13.36 20.44 10.98
C ALA A 37 12.61 21.62 11.60
N THR A 38 12.30 21.52 12.90
CA THR A 38 13.07 22.29 13.91
C THR A 38 12.42 22.41 15.29
N LYS A 39 11.25 21.82 15.62
CA LYS A 39 10.70 22.00 17.00
C LYS A 39 10.13 20.81 17.75
N ALA A 40 9.77 19.70 17.11
CA ALA A 40 9.21 18.55 17.82
C ALA A 40 9.94 17.27 17.41
N ASN A 41 10.59 16.61 18.37
CA ASN A 41 11.01 15.22 18.19
C ASN A 41 9.76 14.34 18.18
N LEU A 42 9.29 13.98 16.98
CA LEU A 42 8.12 13.13 16.77
C LEU A 42 8.50 11.67 16.55
N GLY A 43 9.77 11.30 16.76
CA GLY A 43 10.23 9.94 16.57
C GLY A 43 9.50 8.96 17.49
N VAL A 44 9.14 7.80 16.95
CA VAL A 44 8.50 6.72 17.73
C VAL A 44 9.16 5.39 17.41
N THR A 45 9.31 4.53 18.42
CA THR A 45 9.85 3.18 18.26
C THR A 45 8.74 2.16 18.47
N ILE A 46 8.52 1.28 17.51
CA ILE A 46 7.51 0.21 17.58
C ILE A 46 8.17 -1.09 17.14
N ALA A 47 8.12 -2.12 18.00
CA ALA A 47 8.69 -3.44 17.71
C ALA A 47 10.16 -3.40 17.20
N GLY A 48 10.96 -2.47 17.72
CA GLY A 48 12.37 -2.27 17.33
C GLY A 48 12.59 -1.45 16.05
N LEU A 49 11.53 -0.99 15.39
CA LEU A 49 11.61 -0.09 14.23
C LEU A 49 11.53 1.37 14.69
N GLU A 50 12.45 2.19 14.21
CA GLU A 50 12.52 3.63 14.51
C GLU A 50 11.87 4.44 13.39
N PHE A 51 10.71 5.05 13.67
CA PHE A 51 9.99 5.90 12.73
C PHE A 51 10.36 7.36 12.98
N ALA A 52 10.72 8.09 11.92
CA ALA A 52 11.06 9.51 12.03
C ALA A 52 9.89 10.39 12.50
N ASN A 53 8.65 9.95 12.25
CA ASN A 53 7.41 10.56 12.73
C ASN A 53 6.27 9.52 12.67
N PRO A 54 5.14 9.73 13.37
CA PRO A 54 4.06 8.73 13.46
C PRO A 54 3.12 8.73 12.24
N LEU A 55 3.38 9.55 11.20
CA LEU A 55 2.51 9.63 10.02
C LEU A 55 2.96 8.63 8.95
N GLY A 56 2.04 7.80 8.48
CA GLY A 56 2.29 6.82 7.42
C GLY A 56 1.38 6.99 6.22
N LEU A 57 1.86 6.54 5.05
CA LEU A 57 0.99 6.29 3.90
C LEU A 57 0.49 4.84 3.94
N ALA A 58 -0.81 4.67 4.13
CA ALA A 58 -1.45 3.35 4.23
C ALA A 58 -1.40 2.56 2.90
N ALA A 59 -1.53 1.23 3.01
CA ALA A 59 -1.71 0.37 1.85
C ALA A 59 -2.94 0.72 1.03
N GLY A 60 -2.95 0.21 -0.19
CA GLY A 60 -3.97 0.48 -1.20
C GLY A 60 -3.65 1.72 -2.04
N PHE A 61 -2.68 2.55 -1.64
CA PHE A 61 -2.17 3.63 -2.49
C PHE A 61 -1.17 3.09 -3.52
N ASP A 62 -0.01 2.60 -3.08
CA ASP A 62 0.99 1.99 -3.98
C ASP A 62 0.86 0.46 -3.99
N LYS A 63 -0.08 -0.05 -4.79
CA LYS A 63 -0.44 -1.48 -4.80
C LYS A 63 0.62 -2.41 -5.38
N ASN A 64 1.61 -1.87 -6.10
CA ASN A 64 2.60 -2.65 -6.85
C ASN A 64 4.04 -2.25 -6.52
N ALA A 65 4.25 -1.55 -5.39
CA ALA A 65 5.55 -0.98 -4.99
C ALA A 65 6.19 -0.12 -6.09
N ALA A 66 5.38 0.58 -6.88
CA ALA A 66 5.81 1.33 -8.05
C ALA A 66 6.30 2.74 -7.71
N CYS A 67 5.93 3.33 -6.58
CA CYS A 67 6.24 4.73 -6.29
C CYS A 67 6.61 5.02 -4.83
N PHE A 68 6.90 4.00 -4.02
CA PHE A 68 7.12 4.18 -2.58
C PHE A 68 8.26 5.15 -2.24
N ASN A 69 9.36 5.19 -3.01
CA ASN A 69 10.42 6.19 -2.79
C ASN A 69 9.95 7.63 -3.00
N GLY A 70 9.13 7.87 -4.04
CA GLY A 70 8.51 9.17 -4.26
C GLY A 70 7.47 9.51 -3.19
N ALA A 71 6.74 8.50 -2.70
CA ALA A 71 5.80 8.66 -1.60
C ALA A 71 6.49 9.00 -0.27
N MET A 72 7.64 8.39 0.04
CA MET A 72 8.45 8.72 1.22
C MET A 72 8.91 10.19 1.21
N GLN A 73 9.22 10.74 0.04
CA GLN A 73 9.59 12.16 -0.11
C GLN A 73 8.46 13.15 0.22
N LEU A 74 7.23 12.67 0.39
CA LEU A 74 6.11 13.49 0.88
C LEU A 74 6.22 13.78 2.39
N GLY A 75 7.17 13.18 3.10
CA GLY A 75 7.45 13.43 4.52
C GLY A 75 6.87 12.40 5.50
N PHE A 76 6.31 11.29 4.99
CA PHE A 76 5.83 10.20 5.85
C PHE A 76 6.98 9.48 6.56
N GLY A 77 6.79 9.13 7.82
CA GLY A 77 7.72 8.29 8.58
C GLY A 77 7.77 6.84 8.08
N HIS A 78 6.71 6.37 7.41
CA HIS A 78 6.70 5.09 6.70
C HIS A 78 5.72 5.06 5.53
N VAL A 79 5.90 4.10 4.63
CA VAL A 79 4.97 3.79 3.54
C VAL A 79 4.65 2.30 3.57
N GLU A 80 3.36 1.95 3.48
CA GLU A 80 2.91 0.56 3.31
C GLU A 80 2.48 0.34 1.84
N VAL A 81 3.18 -0.54 1.12
CA VAL A 81 2.81 -0.94 -0.25
C VAL A 81 1.86 -2.12 -0.26
N GLY A 82 1.16 -2.32 -1.37
CA GLY A 82 0.18 -3.39 -1.56
C GLY A 82 -1.26 -2.95 -1.34
N THR A 83 -2.22 -3.83 -1.09
CA THR A 83 -2.08 -5.28 -0.91
C THR A 83 -1.59 -6.00 -2.18
N ILE A 84 -0.50 -6.74 -2.04
CA ILE A 84 0.08 -7.57 -3.10
C ILE A 84 -0.45 -9.00 -2.95
N THR A 85 -0.88 -9.59 -4.07
CA THR A 85 -1.28 -11.00 -4.15
C THR A 85 -0.18 -11.83 -4.84
N PRO A 86 -0.09 -13.15 -4.60
CA PRO A 86 0.90 -13.99 -5.29
C PRO A 86 0.82 -13.85 -6.81
N LEU A 87 -0.36 -14.08 -7.38
CA LEU A 87 -0.61 -13.98 -8.81
C LEU A 87 -1.21 -12.60 -9.18
N PRO A 88 -1.00 -12.13 -10.42
CA PRO A 88 -1.69 -10.94 -10.92
C PRO A 88 -3.21 -11.13 -10.96
N GLN A 89 -3.96 -10.08 -10.63
CA GLN A 89 -5.41 -10.05 -10.81
C GLN A 89 -5.92 -8.62 -11.06
N PRO A 90 -6.93 -8.44 -11.92
CA PRO A 90 -7.42 -7.11 -12.30
C PRO A 90 -8.22 -6.42 -11.19
N GLY A 91 -8.71 -7.17 -10.19
CA GLY A 91 -9.69 -6.73 -9.20
C GLY A 91 -11.11 -6.70 -9.75
N ASN A 92 -12.04 -6.06 -9.04
CA ASN A 92 -13.45 -5.95 -9.46
C ASN A 92 -13.62 -4.99 -10.65
N PRO A 93 -14.72 -5.10 -11.43
CA PRO A 93 -15.01 -4.21 -12.55
C PRO A 93 -15.07 -2.73 -12.17
N LYS A 94 -14.76 -1.84 -13.12
CA LYS A 94 -14.85 -0.38 -12.96
C LYS A 94 -16.28 0.11 -13.29
N PRO A 95 -16.76 1.23 -12.71
CA PRO A 95 -16.10 2.06 -11.70
C PRO A 95 -16.16 1.43 -10.30
N ARG A 96 -15.08 1.60 -9.54
CA ARG A 96 -14.86 0.93 -8.24
C ARG A 96 -14.24 1.80 -7.16
N VAL A 97 -14.12 3.10 -7.40
CA VAL A 97 -13.69 4.09 -6.42
C VAL A 97 -14.48 5.38 -6.66
N PHE A 98 -15.04 5.92 -5.59
CA PHE A 98 -15.98 7.03 -5.61
C PHE A 98 -15.55 8.04 -4.54
N ARG A 99 -15.48 9.31 -4.91
CA ARG A 99 -15.21 10.41 -3.97
C ARG A 99 -16.54 10.97 -3.49
N LEU A 100 -16.62 11.23 -2.19
CA LEU A 100 -17.78 11.86 -1.54
C LEU A 100 -17.30 13.16 -0.86
N PRO A 101 -17.08 14.26 -1.62
CA PRO A 101 -16.42 15.46 -1.10
C PRO A 101 -17.14 16.09 0.10
N LYS A 102 -18.48 16.12 0.06
CA LYS A 102 -19.31 16.66 1.16
C LYS A 102 -19.11 15.93 2.49
N HIS A 103 -18.67 14.67 2.45
CA HIS A 103 -18.45 13.82 3.62
C HIS A 103 -16.97 13.59 3.92
N HIS A 104 -16.06 14.25 3.19
CA HIS A 104 -14.62 14.01 3.30
C HIS A 104 -14.25 12.52 3.17
N ALA A 105 -14.98 11.78 2.33
CA ALA A 105 -14.91 10.32 2.29
C ALA A 105 -14.62 9.76 0.89
N VAL A 106 -14.16 8.51 0.86
CA VAL A 106 -13.98 7.70 -0.35
C VAL A 106 -14.58 6.33 -0.10
N ILE A 107 -15.38 5.84 -1.06
CA ILE A 107 -15.86 4.45 -1.08
C ILE A 107 -15.11 3.73 -2.20
N ASN A 108 -14.58 2.54 -1.92
CA ASN A 108 -13.94 1.72 -2.93
C ASN A 108 -14.33 0.24 -2.81
N ARG A 109 -14.30 -0.45 -3.95
CA ARG A 109 -14.56 -1.88 -4.08
C ARG A 109 -13.52 -2.54 -4.97
N TYR A 110 -12.24 -2.25 -4.75
CA TYR A 110 -11.15 -2.67 -5.65
C TYR A 110 -11.02 -4.19 -5.80
N GLY A 111 -11.15 -4.96 -4.71
CA GLY A 111 -10.96 -6.42 -4.73
C GLY A 111 -9.52 -6.83 -5.06
N PHE A 112 -8.53 -6.23 -4.37
CA PHE A 112 -7.09 -6.49 -4.55
C PHE A 112 -6.63 -6.52 -6.02
N ASN A 113 -6.79 -5.41 -6.75
CA ASN A 113 -6.14 -5.30 -8.05
C ASN A 113 -4.61 -5.22 -7.87
N SER A 114 -3.88 -6.21 -8.36
CA SER A 114 -2.44 -6.37 -8.16
C SER A 114 -1.78 -6.92 -9.42
N LEU A 115 -0.56 -6.50 -9.70
CA LEU A 115 0.28 -7.06 -10.78
C LEU A 115 1.08 -8.31 -10.34
N GLY A 116 0.78 -8.85 -9.15
CA GLY A 116 1.43 -10.05 -8.61
C GLY A 116 2.72 -9.76 -7.84
N MET A 117 3.13 -10.73 -7.02
CA MET A 117 4.30 -10.58 -6.14
C MET A 117 5.61 -10.44 -6.91
N ASP A 118 5.75 -11.11 -8.06
CA ASP A 118 6.97 -11.02 -8.87
C ASP A 118 7.18 -9.61 -9.42
N THR A 119 6.10 -8.94 -9.82
CA THR A 119 6.17 -7.55 -10.29
C THR A 119 6.54 -6.62 -9.14
N ALA A 120 5.91 -6.81 -7.97
CA ALA A 120 6.23 -6.02 -6.79
C ALA A 120 7.69 -6.23 -6.36
N ALA A 121 8.18 -7.48 -6.32
CA ALA A 121 9.57 -7.81 -5.97
C ALA A 121 10.57 -7.15 -6.92
N ARG A 122 10.31 -7.15 -8.24
CA ARG A 122 11.17 -6.44 -9.21
C ARG A 122 11.21 -4.93 -8.93
N ASN A 123 10.08 -4.31 -8.58
CA ASN A 123 10.04 -2.88 -8.28
C ASN A 123 10.76 -2.57 -6.96
N LEU A 124 10.51 -3.37 -5.92
CA LEU A 124 11.18 -3.28 -4.62
C LEU A 124 12.70 -3.39 -4.76
N GLN A 125 13.17 -4.39 -5.51
CA GLN A 125 14.59 -4.59 -5.77
C GLN A 125 15.23 -3.41 -6.50
N LYS A 126 14.57 -2.88 -7.56
CA LYS A 126 15.08 -1.73 -8.33
C LYS A 126 15.21 -0.46 -7.49
N MET A 127 14.35 -0.30 -6.49
CA MET A 127 14.23 0.92 -5.69
C MET A 127 14.92 0.84 -4.32
N ALA A 128 15.44 -0.32 -3.94
CA ALA A 128 16.00 -0.59 -2.62
C ALA A 128 17.13 0.40 -2.22
N ALA A 129 18.03 0.73 -3.15
CA ALA A 129 19.16 1.61 -2.88
C ALA A 129 18.77 3.08 -2.59
N ALA A 130 17.58 3.51 -3.00
CA ALA A 130 17.08 4.87 -2.81
C ALA A 130 16.05 4.98 -1.67
N ARG A 131 15.89 3.92 -0.85
CA ARG A 131 14.95 3.88 0.26
C ARG A 131 15.48 4.72 1.44
N THR A 132 14.68 5.67 1.91
CA THR A 132 15.07 6.61 2.99
C THR A 132 14.19 6.51 4.25
N GLY A 133 13.29 5.53 4.33
CA GLY A 133 12.38 5.35 5.47
C GLY A 133 11.85 3.93 5.60
N ILE A 134 10.98 3.73 6.59
CA ILE A 134 10.40 2.43 6.91
C ILE A 134 9.39 2.01 5.83
N LEU A 135 9.53 0.78 5.35
CA LEU A 135 8.71 0.18 4.31
C LEU A 135 7.95 -1.02 4.87
N GLY A 136 6.62 -0.89 4.88
CA GLY A 136 5.70 -2.00 5.09
C GLY A 136 5.32 -2.66 3.78
N VAL A 137 5.18 -3.99 3.78
CA VAL A 137 4.61 -4.73 2.65
C VAL A 137 3.34 -5.44 3.09
N ASN A 138 2.21 -5.01 2.53
CA ASN A 138 0.90 -5.58 2.77
C ASN A 138 0.63 -6.70 1.76
N VAL A 139 0.33 -7.90 2.25
CA VAL A 139 0.07 -9.10 1.44
C VAL A 139 -1.34 -9.63 1.65
N GLY A 140 -1.89 -10.26 0.61
CA GLY A 140 -3.24 -10.82 0.61
C GLY A 140 -3.36 -12.01 -0.32
N ALA A 141 -4.45 -12.77 -0.17
CA ALA A 141 -4.75 -13.91 -1.03
C ALA A 141 -5.38 -13.50 -2.37
N ASN A 142 -5.14 -14.30 -3.40
CA ASN A 142 -5.83 -14.17 -4.68
C ASN A 142 -7.32 -14.51 -4.53
N LYS A 143 -8.19 -13.80 -5.26
CA LYS A 143 -9.66 -13.97 -5.15
C LYS A 143 -10.13 -15.39 -5.50
N THR A 144 -9.45 -16.05 -6.42
CA THR A 144 -9.78 -17.40 -6.92
C THR A 144 -8.97 -18.51 -6.24
N SER A 145 -8.21 -18.17 -5.19
CA SER A 145 -7.37 -19.13 -4.49
C SER A 145 -8.20 -20.16 -3.76
N GLN A 146 -7.84 -21.43 -3.92
CA GLN A 146 -8.42 -22.54 -3.16
C GLN A 146 -7.71 -22.74 -1.81
N ALA A 147 -6.52 -22.13 -1.63
CA ALA A 147 -5.73 -22.21 -0.41
C ALA A 147 -5.22 -20.81 0.01
N PRO A 148 -6.09 -19.93 0.56
CA PRO A 148 -5.71 -18.57 0.93
C PRO A 148 -4.54 -18.47 1.92
N ILE A 149 -4.41 -19.42 2.85
CA ILE A 149 -3.29 -19.46 3.81
C ILE A 149 -1.96 -19.65 3.07
N ASP A 150 -1.92 -20.52 2.06
CA ASP A 150 -0.73 -20.75 1.26
C ASP A 150 -0.37 -19.53 0.40
N ASP A 151 -1.37 -18.73 -0.02
CA ASP A 151 -1.10 -17.45 -0.66
C ASP A 151 -0.33 -16.49 0.26
N TYR A 152 -0.76 -16.37 1.52
CA TYR A 152 -0.01 -15.57 2.50
C TYR A 152 1.39 -16.13 2.70
N ARG A 153 1.55 -17.44 2.92
CA ARG A 153 2.87 -18.07 3.10
C ARG A 153 3.80 -17.79 1.92
N ARG A 154 3.32 -17.97 0.67
CA ARG A 154 4.09 -17.68 -0.54
C ARG A 154 4.47 -16.21 -0.65
N ALA A 155 3.52 -15.30 -0.43
CA ALA A 155 3.76 -13.87 -0.51
C ALA A 155 4.77 -13.40 0.55
N VAL A 156 4.64 -13.87 1.79
CA VAL A 156 5.59 -13.57 2.89
C VAL A 156 6.98 -14.11 2.55
N ALA A 157 7.10 -15.39 2.20
CA ALA A 157 8.38 -16.01 1.86
C ALA A 157 9.09 -15.28 0.70
N HIS A 158 8.33 -14.76 -0.26
CA HIS A 158 8.88 -14.06 -1.41
C HIS A 158 9.26 -12.59 -1.12
N LEU A 159 8.45 -11.88 -0.33
CA LEU A 159 8.53 -10.42 -0.19
C LEU A 159 9.14 -9.92 1.14
N ALA A 160 9.19 -10.75 2.20
CA ALA A 160 9.65 -10.32 3.53
C ALA A 160 11.05 -9.70 3.52
N ARG A 161 11.96 -10.22 2.70
CA ARG A 161 13.33 -9.70 2.54
C ARG A 161 13.45 -8.25 2.05
N TYR A 162 12.35 -7.67 1.55
CA TYR A 162 12.33 -6.29 1.06
C TYR A 162 11.65 -5.31 2.04
N ALA A 163 11.08 -5.80 3.13
CA ALA A 163 10.23 -5.04 4.03
C ALA A 163 10.84 -4.94 5.43
N ASP A 164 10.58 -3.84 6.13
CA ASP A 164 10.90 -3.74 7.57
C ASP A 164 9.77 -4.37 8.40
N TYR A 165 8.54 -4.38 7.89
CA TYR A 165 7.42 -5.11 8.46
C TYR A 165 6.47 -5.66 7.38
N ILE A 166 5.71 -6.69 7.74
CA ILE A 166 4.74 -7.33 6.87
C ILE A 166 3.35 -7.22 7.47
N THR A 167 2.37 -6.86 6.64
CA THR A 167 0.95 -6.81 7.02
C THR A 167 0.19 -7.93 6.32
N LEU A 168 -0.42 -8.84 7.08
CA LEU A 168 -1.33 -9.87 6.56
C LEU A 168 -2.75 -9.31 6.46
N ASN A 169 -3.19 -8.94 5.26
CA ASN A 169 -4.51 -8.32 5.09
C ASN A 169 -5.64 -9.36 5.05
N ILE A 170 -6.23 -9.62 6.21
CA ILE A 170 -7.41 -10.49 6.40
C ILE A 170 -8.74 -9.72 6.52
N SER A 171 -8.75 -8.43 6.19
CA SER A 171 -9.87 -7.52 6.52
C SER A 171 -10.62 -6.94 5.32
N SER A 172 -10.15 -7.19 4.10
CA SER A 172 -10.81 -6.72 2.88
C SER A 172 -12.28 -7.16 2.80
N PRO A 173 -13.24 -6.21 2.77
CA PRO A 173 -14.65 -6.53 2.49
C PRO A 173 -14.90 -6.95 1.04
N ASN A 174 -13.93 -6.73 0.16
CA ASN A 174 -14.09 -6.84 -1.29
C ASN A 174 -13.64 -8.19 -1.84
N THR A 175 -13.18 -9.09 -0.96
CA THR A 175 -12.72 -10.44 -1.27
C THR A 175 -13.62 -11.41 -0.49
N PRO A 176 -14.55 -12.13 -1.16
CA PRO A 176 -15.48 -13.04 -0.50
C PRO A 176 -14.77 -14.05 0.40
N GLY A 177 -15.30 -14.30 1.59
CA GLY A 177 -14.75 -15.27 2.55
C GLY A 177 -13.50 -14.81 3.32
N LEU A 178 -12.82 -13.74 2.90
CA LEU A 178 -11.55 -13.36 3.52
C LEU A 178 -11.68 -12.97 5.00
N ARG A 179 -12.79 -12.30 5.36
CA ARG A 179 -13.07 -11.93 6.76
C ARG A 179 -13.26 -13.12 7.69
N ASN A 180 -13.55 -14.31 7.16
CA ASN A 180 -13.64 -15.53 7.98
C ASN A 180 -12.26 -15.91 8.56
N LEU A 181 -11.16 -15.45 7.95
CA LEU A 181 -9.80 -15.61 8.49
C LEU A 181 -9.57 -14.85 9.79
N GLN A 182 -10.46 -13.93 10.18
CA GLN A 182 -10.41 -13.24 11.47
C GLN A 182 -10.92 -14.11 12.63
N THR A 183 -11.57 -15.24 12.35
CA THR A 183 -11.96 -16.17 13.41
C THR A 183 -10.72 -16.77 14.08
N LYS A 184 -10.79 -16.99 15.40
CA LYS A 184 -9.64 -17.46 16.22
C LYS A 184 -8.93 -18.67 15.62
N ALA A 185 -9.68 -19.67 15.15
CA ALA A 185 -9.13 -20.90 14.58
C ALA A 185 -8.37 -20.65 13.26
N HIS A 186 -8.93 -19.86 12.36
CA HIS A 186 -8.27 -19.56 11.08
C HIS A 186 -7.06 -18.65 11.27
N LEU A 187 -7.13 -17.69 12.19
CA LEU A 187 -5.99 -16.83 12.52
C LEU A 187 -4.85 -17.62 13.15
N ALA A 188 -5.15 -18.57 14.05
CA ALA A 188 -4.14 -19.45 14.62
C ALA A 188 -3.44 -20.28 13.54
N ASN A 189 -4.19 -20.83 12.58
CA ASN A 189 -3.61 -21.59 11.47
C ASN A 189 -2.79 -20.72 10.50
N LEU A 190 -3.18 -19.46 10.30
CA LEU A 190 -2.42 -18.51 9.47
C LEU A 190 -1.07 -18.13 10.10
N LEU A 191 -1.00 -18.06 11.43
CA LEU A 191 0.19 -17.64 12.18
C LEU A 191 1.09 -18.80 12.63
N ALA A 192 0.65 -20.05 12.42
CA ALA A 192 1.41 -21.27 12.70
C ALA A 192 2.39 -21.60 11.56
#